data_AF-A0A7W3T8U0-F1
#
_entry.id   AF-A0A7W3T8U0-F1
#
_cell.length_a   1.000
_cell.length_b   1.000
_cell.length_c   1.000
_cell.angle_alpha   90.00
_cell.angle_beta   90.00
_cell.angle_gamma   90.00
#
_symmetry.space_group_name_H-M   'P 1'
#
loop_
_entity.id
_entity.type
_entity.pdbx_description
1 polymer ?
#
loop_
_entity_poly.entity_id
_entity_poly.type
_entity_poly.pdbx_seq_one_letter_code
_entity_poly.pdbx_strand_id
1 'polypeptide(L)'
;APARRLVADLEARGRTAVVVLCDGRPAGVLGLADRLRPDAPGAVADLAALTGSRPLLITGDNPGAAGPVAAEAGIDPDRDVRAGLLPADKVAAVRELEAAGRRVLVIGDGVNDAPALAAAHTGVAMGRAGSDLAVETADAVVVRDELAAVPTAVALSRRARRLVVQNLVIAGFFIVVLVTWDLVGHLPLPLAVAGHEGSTVLVALNGLRLLRESAWRDARPETVPAPATTAPGTASKTADREPARR
;
A
#
# COMPACT_ATOMS: atom_id res chain seq x y z
N ALA A 1 -24.88 34.95 -0.06
CA ALA A 1 -24.40 35.11 -1.45
C ALA A 1 -24.39 33.76 -2.15
N PRO A 2 -24.80 33.65 -3.42
CA PRO A 2 -24.91 32.38 -4.16
C PRO A 2 -23.63 31.55 -4.17
N ALA A 3 -22.46 32.20 -4.23
CA ALA A 3 -21.16 31.52 -4.16
C ALA A 3 -20.95 30.71 -2.86
N ARG A 4 -21.42 31.18 -1.70
CA ARG A 4 -21.29 30.44 -0.42
C ARG A 4 -22.11 29.13 -0.42
N ARG A 5 -23.29 29.13 -1.06
CA ARG A 5 -24.10 27.91 -1.20
C ARG A 5 -23.43 26.89 -2.12
N LEU A 6 -22.85 27.35 -3.23
CA LEU A 6 -22.10 26.49 -4.16
C LEU A 6 -20.85 25.90 -3.52
N VAL A 7 -20.12 26.68 -2.72
CA VAL A 7 -18.97 26.17 -1.93
C VAL A 7 -19.42 25.07 -0.97
N ALA A 8 -20.44 25.33 -0.14
CA ALA A 8 -20.93 24.35 0.81
C ALA A 8 -21.44 23.06 0.14
N ASP A 9 -22.10 23.16 -1.02
CA ASP A 9 -22.57 22.01 -1.79
C ASP A 9 -21.43 21.21 -2.44
N LEU A 10 -20.35 21.88 -2.89
CA LEU A 10 -19.16 21.20 -3.41
C LEU A 10 -18.36 20.52 -2.29
N GLU A 11 -18.18 21.19 -1.14
CA GLU A 11 -17.52 20.62 0.03
C GLU A 11 -18.30 19.45 0.62
N ALA A 12 -19.63 19.52 0.65
CA ALA A 12 -20.49 18.41 1.05
C ALA A 12 -20.39 17.19 0.12
N ARG A 13 -19.93 17.39 -1.12
CA ARG A 13 -19.64 16.31 -2.08
C ARG A 13 -18.17 15.89 -2.07
N GLY A 14 -17.41 16.31 -1.06
CA GLY A 14 -15.99 16.00 -0.89
C GLY A 14 -15.07 16.64 -1.92
N ARG A 15 -15.50 17.75 -2.52
CA ARG A 15 -14.68 18.51 -3.47
C ARG A 15 -14.05 19.70 -2.78
N THR A 16 -12.81 19.99 -3.12
CA THR A 16 -12.16 21.25 -2.78
C THR A 16 -12.76 22.35 -3.65
N ALA A 17 -13.45 23.30 -3.03
CA ALA A 17 -14.11 24.40 -3.71
C ALA A 17 -13.19 25.62 -3.82
N VAL A 18 -12.94 26.09 -5.05
CA VAL A 18 -12.14 27.28 -5.33
C VAL A 18 -13.04 28.37 -5.88
N VAL A 19 -13.16 29.48 -5.15
CA VAL A 19 -13.94 30.65 -5.59
C VAL A 19 -13.09 31.50 -6.53
N VAL A 20 -13.56 31.69 -7.76
CA VAL A 20 -12.90 32.55 -8.75
C VAL A 20 -13.49 33.95 -8.65
N LEU A 21 -12.62 34.94 -8.44
CA LEU A 21 -12.99 36.36 -8.41
C LEU A 21 -12.55 37.04 -9.71
N CYS A 22 -13.44 37.77 -10.36
CA CYS A 22 -13.10 38.74 -11.41
C CYS A 22 -13.38 40.14 -10.88
N ASP A 23 -12.38 41.02 -10.91
CA ASP A 23 -12.47 42.40 -10.38
C ASP A 23 -13.00 42.47 -8.93
N GLY A 24 -12.58 41.53 -8.07
CA GLY A 24 -13.02 41.44 -6.68
C GLY A 24 -14.44 40.92 -6.47
N ARG A 25 -15.15 40.52 -7.54
CA ARG A 25 -16.52 39.97 -7.49
C ARG A 25 -16.50 38.47 -7.83
N PRO A 26 -17.29 37.63 -7.12
CA PRO A 26 -17.38 36.20 -7.44
C PRO A 26 -17.91 35.96 -8.85
N ALA A 27 -17.08 35.35 -9.71
CA ALA A 27 -17.42 34.99 -11.08
C ALA A 27 -17.88 33.53 -11.20
N GLY A 28 -17.39 32.64 -10.33
CA GLY A 28 -17.76 31.23 -10.30
C GLY A 28 -17.09 30.44 -9.18
N VAL A 29 -17.41 29.15 -9.08
CA VAL A 29 -16.76 28.22 -8.14
C VAL A 29 -16.33 26.97 -8.92
N LEU A 30 -15.06 26.59 -8.79
CA LEU A 30 -14.50 25.37 -9.36
C LEU A 30 -14.46 24.30 -8.26
N GLY A 31 -14.91 23.09 -8.57
CA GLY A 31 -14.80 21.94 -7.67
C GLY A 31 -13.70 21.00 -8.14
N LEU A 32 -12.65 20.85 -7.32
CA LEU A 32 -11.55 19.92 -7.54
C LEU A 32 -11.79 18.66 -6.71
N ALA A 33 -11.50 17.49 -7.27
CA ALA A 33 -11.59 16.22 -6.56
C ALA A 33 -10.40 15.37 -6.95
N ASP A 34 -9.74 14.80 -5.95
CA ASP A 34 -8.72 13.78 -6.20
C ASP A 34 -9.40 12.49 -6.62
N ARG A 35 -8.82 11.84 -7.62
CA ARG A 35 -9.25 10.52 -8.05
C ARG A 35 -8.41 9.48 -7.34
N LEU A 36 -9.10 8.53 -6.71
CA LEU A 36 -8.44 7.37 -6.16
C LEU A 36 -7.74 6.59 -7.28
N ARG A 37 -6.58 6.01 -6.96
CA ARG A 37 -5.89 5.10 -7.88
C ARG A 37 -6.76 3.87 -8.13
N PRO A 38 -6.88 3.38 -9.37
CA PRO A 38 -7.75 2.23 -9.69
C PRO A 38 -7.40 0.96 -8.91
N ASP A 39 -6.13 0.78 -8.55
CA ASP A 39 -5.62 -0.38 -7.81
C ASP A 39 -5.68 -0.22 -6.28
N ALA A 40 -6.05 0.96 -5.77
CA ALA A 40 -6.05 1.21 -4.33
C ALA A 40 -7.04 0.36 -3.54
N PRO A 41 -8.32 0.18 -3.96
CA PRO A 41 -9.25 -0.66 -3.20
C PRO A 41 -8.75 -2.11 -3.07
N GLY A 42 -8.16 -2.64 -4.15
CA GLY A 42 -7.54 -3.98 -4.15
C GLY A 42 -6.35 -4.04 -3.19
N ALA A 43 -5.41 -3.10 -3.31
CA ALA A 43 -4.22 -3.07 -2.45
C ALA A 43 -4.56 -2.93 -0.97
N VAL A 44 -5.56 -2.10 -0.62
CA VAL A 44 -6.05 -1.93 0.76
C VAL A 44 -6.66 -3.23 1.28
N ALA A 45 -7.50 -3.90 0.49
CA ALA A 45 -8.10 -5.18 0.84
C ALA A 45 -7.04 -6.28 1.04
N ASP A 46 -6.06 -6.38 0.15
CA ASP A 46 -4.98 -7.36 0.25
C ASP A 46 -4.11 -7.11 1.48
N LEU A 47 -3.77 -5.85 1.77
CA LEU A 47 -3.03 -5.49 2.98
C LEU A 47 -3.83 -5.81 4.24
N ALA A 48 -5.14 -5.54 4.26
CA ALA A 48 -5.99 -5.90 5.39
C ALA A 48 -6.02 -7.43 5.60
N ALA A 49 -6.17 -8.21 4.53
CA ALA A 49 -6.18 -9.67 4.56
C ALA A 49 -4.82 -10.25 5.01
N LEU A 50 -3.72 -9.71 4.47
CA LEU A 50 -2.37 -10.14 4.84
C LEU A 50 -2.08 -9.79 6.29
N THR A 51 -2.34 -8.55 6.72
CA THR A 51 -1.96 -8.09 8.06
C THR A 51 -2.94 -8.51 9.15
N GLY A 52 -4.18 -8.86 8.80
CA GLY A 52 -5.27 -9.06 9.75
C GLY A 52 -5.63 -7.78 10.53
N SER A 53 -5.20 -6.62 10.04
CA SER A 53 -5.40 -5.31 10.68
C SER A 53 -6.28 -4.43 9.81
N ARG A 54 -7.02 -3.54 10.48
CA ARG A 54 -7.79 -2.49 9.81
C ARG A 54 -6.83 -1.43 9.24
N PRO A 55 -6.91 -1.13 7.93
CA PRO A 55 -6.24 0.03 7.35
C PRO A 55 -6.77 1.32 7.97
N LEU A 56 -5.91 2.34 8.12
CA LEU A 56 -6.26 3.66 8.65
C LEU A 56 -5.80 4.72 7.64
N LEU A 57 -6.71 5.58 7.19
CA LEU A 57 -6.36 6.73 6.35
C LEU A 57 -5.94 7.92 7.22
N ILE A 58 -4.74 8.44 6.99
CA ILE A 58 -4.20 9.63 7.66
C ILE A 58 -3.95 10.69 6.58
N THR A 59 -4.69 11.79 6.60
CA THR A 59 -4.57 12.86 5.59
C THR A 59 -4.60 14.26 6.20
N GLY A 60 -3.96 15.20 5.49
CA GLY A 60 -4.07 16.63 5.77
C GLY A 60 -5.32 17.27 5.16
N ASP A 61 -6.02 16.58 4.26
CA ASP A 61 -7.24 17.07 3.64
C ASP A 61 -8.38 17.22 4.64
N ASN A 62 -9.34 18.07 4.30
CA ASN A 62 -10.50 18.26 5.16
C ASN A 62 -11.36 16.97 5.27
N PRO A 63 -12.12 16.80 6.37
CA PRO A 63 -12.96 15.62 6.57
C PRO A 63 -13.98 15.35 5.46
N GLY A 64 -14.49 16.41 4.81
CA GLY A 64 -15.45 16.30 3.71
C GLY A 64 -14.87 15.60 2.48
N ALA A 65 -13.60 15.85 2.17
CA ALA A 65 -12.87 15.19 1.08
C ALA A 65 -12.35 13.80 1.46
N ALA A 66 -11.89 13.62 2.71
CA ALA A 66 -11.26 12.37 3.16
C ALA A 66 -12.25 11.18 3.23
N GLY A 67 -13.48 11.41 3.69
CA GLY A 67 -14.49 10.36 3.86
C GLY A 67 -14.84 9.62 2.56
N PRO A 68 -15.19 10.32 1.47
CA PRO A 68 -15.46 9.69 0.17
C PRO A 68 -14.28 8.88 -0.37
N VAL A 69 -13.05 9.39 -0.26
CA VAL A 69 -11.84 8.68 -0.70
C VAL A 69 -11.61 7.42 0.12
N ALA A 70 -11.79 7.49 1.44
CA ALA A 70 -11.71 6.32 2.32
C ALA A 70 -12.75 5.26 1.95
N ALA A 71 -14.01 5.65 1.75
CA ALA A 71 -15.09 4.75 1.38
C ALA A 71 -14.82 4.07 0.03
N GLU A 72 -14.34 4.81 -0.97
CA GLU A 72 -13.97 4.25 -2.29
C GLU A 72 -12.80 3.26 -2.17
N ALA A 73 -11.85 3.51 -1.27
CA ALA A 73 -10.73 2.61 -0.98
C ALA A 73 -11.09 1.40 -0.11
N GLY A 74 -12.33 1.31 0.40
CA GLY A 74 -12.78 0.24 1.31
C GLY A 74 -12.36 0.43 2.77
N ILE A 75 -12.08 1.67 3.18
CA ILE A 75 -11.76 2.07 4.56
C ILE A 75 -13.01 2.68 5.19
N ASP A 76 -13.31 2.31 6.44
CA ASP A 76 -14.48 2.83 7.18
C ASP A 76 -14.32 4.34 7.43
N PRO A 77 -15.13 5.22 6.80
CA PRO A 77 -14.95 6.66 6.88
C PRO A 77 -15.20 7.22 8.28
N ASP A 78 -15.98 6.54 9.13
CA ASP A 78 -16.37 7.03 10.45
C ASP A 78 -15.38 6.61 11.55
N ARG A 79 -14.62 5.54 11.32
CA ARG A 79 -13.75 4.93 12.34
C ARG A 79 -12.28 4.94 11.98
N ASP A 80 -11.99 4.75 10.70
CA ASP A 80 -10.66 4.41 10.20
C ASP A 80 -10.11 5.56 9.32
N VAL A 81 -10.51 6.80 9.60
CA VAL A 81 -10.01 8.03 8.97
C VAL A 81 -9.62 9.08 10.00
N ARG A 82 -8.45 9.69 9.83
CA ARG A 82 -8.01 10.89 10.54
C ARG A 82 -7.64 11.96 9.52
N ALA A 83 -8.44 13.01 9.45
CA ALA A 83 -8.36 14.08 8.45
C ALA A 83 -7.99 15.42 9.09
N GLY A 84 -7.54 16.38 8.27
CA GLY A 84 -7.15 17.72 8.70
C GLY A 84 -5.86 17.77 9.51
N LEU A 85 -4.98 16.78 9.34
CA LEU A 85 -3.76 16.61 10.15
C LEU A 85 -2.58 17.41 9.60
N LEU A 86 -1.85 18.07 10.50
CA LEU A 86 -0.53 18.61 10.20
C LEU A 86 0.53 17.48 10.18
N PRO A 87 1.73 17.69 9.60
CA PRO A 87 2.78 16.68 9.60
C PRO A 87 3.12 16.14 11.00
N ALA A 88 3.12 16.99 12.03
CA ALA A 88 3.36 16.58 13.41
C ALA A 88 2.24 15.68 13.96
N ASP A 89 0.98 15.94 13.57
CA ASP A 89 -0.17 15.14 13.99
C ASP A 89 -0.16 13.76 13.33
N LYS A 90 0.34 13.66 12.08
CA LYS A 90 0.57 12.37 11.42
C LYS A 90 1.57 11.51 12.21
N VAL A 91 2.67 12.11 12.68
CA VAL A 91 3.67 11.44 13.53
C VAL A 91 3.06 11.02 14.87
N ALA A 92 2.28 11.91 15.50
CA ALA A 92 1.58 11.59 16.74
C ALA A 92 0.64 10.40 16.57
N ALA A 93 -0.13 10.36 15.48
CA ALA A 93 -1.01 9.24 15.16
C ALA A 93 -0.27 7.91 15.01
N VAL A 94 0.90 7.91 14.36
CA VAL A 94 1.76 6.72 14.27
C VAL A 94 2.21 6.28 15.67
N ARG A 95 2.74 7.20 16.48
CA ARG A 95 3.22 6.90 17.83
C ARG A 95 2.12 6.42 18.77
N GLU A 96 0.90 6.92 18.63
CA GLU A 96 -0.26 6.44 19.39
C GLU A 96 -0.55 4.96 19.10
N LEU A 97 -0.51 4.56 17.82
CA LEU A 97 -0.70 3.17 17.44
C LEU A 97 0.42 2.27 17.97
N GLU A 98 1.66 2.76 17.94
CA GLU A 98 2.81 2.04 18.49
C GLU A 98 2.72 1.90 20.01
N ALA A 99 2.32 2.96 20.72
CA ALA A 99 2.08 2.94 22.16
C ALA A 99 0.95 1.97 22.55
N ALA A 100 -0.03 1.76 21.66
CA ALA A 100 -1.05 0.73 21.79
C ALA A 100 -0.55 -0.70 21.46
N GLY A 101 0.75 -0.89 21.27
CA GLY A 101 1.39 -2.18 21.00
C GLY A 101 1.27 -2.67 19.55
N ARG A 102 0.88 -1.79 18.62
CA ARG A 102 0.78 -2.13 17.19
C ARG A 102 2.12 -1.95 16.50
N ARG A 103 2.40 -2.80 15.51
CA ARG A 103 3.47 -2.55 14.54
C ARG A 103 2.86 -1.82 13.36
N VAL A 104 3.40 -0.66 13.03
CA VAL A 104 2.80 0.26 12.05
C VAL A 104 3.59 0.22 10.75
N LEU A 105 2.87 -0.03 9.65
CA LEU A 105 3.33 0.16 8.29
C LEU A 105 2.72 1.48 7.78
N VAL A 106 3.54 2.45 7.43
CA VAL A 106 3.09 3.72 6.81
C VAL A 106 3.43 3.69 5.34
N ILE A 107 2.46 4.09 4.50
CA ILE A 107 2.63 4.23 3.05
C ILE A 107 2.34 5.68 2.71
N GLY A 108 3.24 6.36 2.01
CA GLY A 108 3.09 7.77 1.64
C GLY A 108 3.92 8.15 0.41
N ASP A 109 3.71 9.35 -0.11
CA ASP A 109 4.35 9.85 -1.34
C ASP A 109 5.03 11.21 -1.18
N GLY A 110 4.91 11.88 -0.03
CA GLY A 110 5.31 13.28 0.12
C GLY A 110 6.37 13.59 1.17
N VAL A 111 6.96 14.79 1.04
CA VAL A 111 7.79 15.46 2.07
C VAL A 111 7.04 15.50 3.41
N ASN A 112 5.73 15.74 3.35
CA ASN A 112 4.85 15.84 4.51
C ASN A 112 4.68 14.51 5.26
N ASP A 113 4.92 13.39 4.59
CA ASP A 113 4.79 12.05 5.16
C ASP A 113 6.13 11.50 5.63
N ALA A 114 7.26 12.07 5.19
CA ALA A 114 8.60 11.62 5.58
C ALA A 114 8.76 11.49 7.10
N PRO A 115 8.32 12.44 7.95
CA PRO A 115 8.40 12.28 9.41
C PRO A 115 7.56 11.10 9.94
N ALA A 116 6.40 10.83 9.34
CA ALA A 116 5.53 9.72 9.74
C ALA A 116 6.08 8.38 9.24
N LEU A 117 6.69 8.34 8.06
CA LEU A 117 7.43 7.19 7.54
C LEU A 117 8.60 6.84 8.47
N ALA A 118 9.38 7.83 8.90
CA ALA A 118 10.50 7.65 9.84
C ALA A 118 10.05 7.12 11.21
N ALA A 119 8.88 7.55 11.67
CA ALA A 119 8.35 7.19 12.97
C ALA A 119 7.75 5.78 13.00
N ALA A 120 7.44 5.20 11.85
CA ALA A 120 6.81 3.89 11.75
C ALA A 120 7.82 2.76 11.94
N HIS A 121 7.31 1.55 12.21
CA HIS A 121 8.13 0.34 12.19
C HIS A 121 8.59 -0.02 10.78
N THR A 122 7.81 0.37 9.77
CA THR A 122 8.16 0.22 8.36
C THR A 122 7.52 1.36 7.58
N GLY A 123 8.35 2.18 6.94
CA GLY A 123 7.93 3.22 6.01
C GLY A 123 8.07 2.75 4.56
N VAL A 124 7.03 2.92 3.76
CA VAL A 124 7.04 2.65 2.32
C VAL A 124 6.73 3.93 1.55
N ALA A 125 7.68 4.38 0.74
CA ALA A 125 7.48 5.52 -0.16
C ALA A 125 7.02 5.07 -1.56
N MET A 126 6.06 5.77 -2.13
CA MET A 126 5.61 5.59 -3.52
C MET A 126 6.47 6.40 -4.51
N GLY A 127 6.87 5.80 -5.63
CA GLY A 127 7.89 6.32 -6.56
C GLY A 127 7.35 7.06 -7.80
N ARG A 128 8.23 7.89 -8.39
CA ARG A 128 8.04 8.95 -9.41
C ARG A 128 7.35 10.23 -8.92
N ALA A 129 6.47 10.15 -7.93
CA ALA A 129 5.88 11.28 -7.21
C ALA A 129 6.49 11.52 -5.82
N GLY A 130 7.21 10.51 -5.28
CA GLY A 130 7.98 10.57 -4.05
C GLY A 130 9.01 11.70 -4.02
N SER A 131 8.85 12.67 -3.12
CA SER A 131 9.90 13.68 -2.89
C SER A 131 11.20 13.01 -2.42
N ASP A 132 12.36 13.58 -2.77
CA ASP A 132 13.69 13.05 -2.39
C ASP A 132 13.78 12.72 -0.89
N LEU A 133 13.18 13.55 -0.03
CA LEU A 133 13.15 13.34 1.41
C LEU A 133 12.39 12.06 1.83
N ALA A 134 11.27 11.76 1.18
CA ALA A 134 10.49 10.56 1.48
C ALA A 134 11.22 9.29 1.05
N VAL A 135 11.93 9.34 -0.07
CA VAL A 135 12.76 8.25 -0.59
C VAL A 135 13.95 7.97 0.32
N GLU A 136 14.60 9.01 0.85
CA GLU A 136 15.73 8.86 1.78
C GLU A 136 15.30 8.30 3.15
N THR A 137 14.06 8.58 3.55
CA THR A 137 13.56 8.24 4.89
C THR A 137 12.88 6.86 4.96
N ALA A 138 12.36 6.35 3.84
CA ALA A 138 11.60 5.11 3.82
C ALA A 138 12.49 3.84 3.84
N ASP A 139 12.02 2.79 4.49
CA ASP A 139 12.67 1.48 4.50
C ASP A 139 12.55 0.76 3.15
N ALA A 140 11.49 1.07 2.39
CA ALA A 140 11.27 0.54 1.05
C ALA A 140 10.66 1.59 0.13
N VAL A 141 11.02 1.50 -1.15
CA VAL A 141 10.55 2.42 -2.18
C VAL A 141 9.91 1.63 -3.31
N VAL A 142 8.65 1.94 -3.61
CA VAL A 142 7.95 1.36 -4.75
C VAL A 142 8.28 2.20 -5.99
N VAL A 143 9.18 1.71 -6.84
CA VAL A 143 9.70 2.50 -7.98
C VAL A 143 8.62 2.85 -9.01
N ARG A 144 7.64 1.96 -9.20
CA ARG A 144 6.48 2.19 -10.07
C ARG A 144 5.35 2.78 -9.25
N ASP A 145 4.51 3.58 -9.89
CA ASP A 145 3.38 4.21 -9.24
C ASP A 145 2.17 3.25 -9.11
N GLU A 146 2.47 2.02 -8.66
CA GLU A 146 1.58 0.85 -8.56
C GLU A 146 1.44 0.45 -7.08
N LEU A 147 0.32 0.79 -6.45
CA LEU A 147 0.09 0.55 -5.03
C LEU A 147 -0.02 -0.95 -4.72
N ALA A 148 -0.43 -1.76 -5.70
CA ALA A 148 -0.45 -3.22 -5.64
C ALA A 148 0.94 -3.87 -5.38
N ALA A 149 2.04 -3.15 -5.59
CA ALA A 149 3.37 -3.64 -5.27
C ALA A 149 3.62 -3.76 -3.75
N VAL A 150 2.94 -2.95 -2.93
CA VAL A 150 3.09 -2.98 -1.47
C VAL A 150 2.59 -4.30 -0.86
N PRO A 151 1.33 -4.77 -1.09
CA PRO A 151 0.90 -6.07 -0.59
C PRO A 151 1.76 -7.22 -1.12
N THR A 152 2.22 -7.14 -2.38
CA THR A 152 3.13 -8.14 -2.96
C THR A 152 4.44 -8.24 -2.15
N ALA A 153 5.04 -7.09 -1.81
CA ALA A 153 6.26 -7.04 -1.00
C ALA A 153 6.02 -7.59 0.43
N VAL A 154 4.89 -7.26 1.06
CA VAL A 154 4.50 -7.77 2.38
C VAL A 154 4.31 -9.30 2.34
N ALA A 155 3.64 -9.83 1.31
CA ALA A 155 3.43 -11.26 1.13
C ALA A 155 4.77 -12.01 0.95
N LEU A 156 5.67 -11.45 0.13
CA LEU A 156 7.00 -12.02 -0.09
C LEU A 156 7.84 -12.00 1.19
N SER A 157 7.83 -10.89 1.94
CA SER A 157 8.53 -10.76 3.22
C SER A 157 8.07 -11.82 4.22
N ARG A 158 6.76 -12.07 4.31
CA ARG A 158 6.21 -13.15 5.14
C ARG A 158 6.64 -14.54 4.69
N ARG A 159 6.70 -14.79 3.38
CA ARG A 159 7.20 -16.05 2.81
C ARG A 159 8.69 -16.24 3.13
N ALA A 160 9.49 -15.19 2.98
CA ALA A 160 10.90 -15.18 3.34
C ALA A 160 11.11 -15.48 4.82
N ARG A 161 10.34 -14.86 5.71
CA ARG A 161 10.40 -15.14 7.15
C ARG A 161 10.13 -16.61 7.47
N ARG A 162 9.16 -17.25 6.80
CA ARG A 162 8.91 -18.69 6.97
C ARG A 162 10.10 -19.54 6.54
N LEU A 163 10.75 -19.21 5.42
CA LEU A 163 11.95 -19.93 4.97
C LEU A 163 13.13 -19.74 5.94
N VAL A 164 13.33 -18.53 6.46
CA VAL A 164 14.37 -18.26 7.46
C VAL A 164 14.14 -19.11 8.72
N VAL A 165 12.90 -19.19 9.22
CA VAL A 165 12.58 -20.04 10.38
C VAL A 165 12.81 -21.52 10.08
N GLN A 166 12.42 -22.00 8.89
CA GLN A 166 12.70 -23.38 8.47
C GLN A 166 14.21 -23.67 8.45
N ASN A 167 14.99 -22.76 7.88
CA ASN A 167 16.45 -22.89 7.81
C ASN A 167 17.08 -22.94 9.19
N LEU A 168 16.61 -22.10 10.12
CA LEU A 168 17.08 -22.10 11.50
C LEU A 168 16.73 -23.40 12.24
N VAL A 169 15.53 -23.93 12.03
CA VAL A 169 15.08 -25.21 12.61
C VAL A 169 15.92 -26.37 12.07
N ILE A 170 16.18 -26.41 10.76
CA ILE A 170 17.02 -27.44 10.13
C ILE A 170 18.45 -27.36 10.69
N ALA A 171 19.07 -26.17 10.66
CA ALA A 171 20.43 -25.99 11.16
C ALA A 171 20.54 -26.37 12.65
N GLY A 172 19.59 -25.91 13.48
CA GLY A 172 19.53 -26.23 14.90
C GLY A 172 19.34 -27.74 15.15
N PHE A 173 18.51 -28.41 14.36
CA PHE A 173 18.33 -29.87 14.44
C PHE A 173 19.64 -30.61 14.21
N PHE A 174 20.36 -30.29 13.12
CA PHE A 174 21.64 -30.94 12.83
C PHE A 174 22.69 -30.68 13.93
N ILE A 175 22.78 -29.44 14.43
CA ILE A 175 23.69 -29.10 15.54
C ILE A 175 23.35 -29.94 16.78
N VAL A 176 22.09 -29.94 17.21
CA VAL A 176 21.66 -30.67 18.41
C VAL A 176 21.92 -32.16 18.28
N VAL A 177 21.61 -32.76 17.13
CA VAL A 177 21.84 -34.19 16.87
C VAL A 177 23.32 -34.54 16.89
N LEU A 178 24.16 -33.79 16.18
CA LEU A 178 25.60 -34.07 16.10
C LEU A 178 26.28 -33.89 17.46
N VAL A 179 25.96 -32.81 18.20
CA VAL A 179 26.50 -32.57 19.54
C VAL A 179 26.03 -33.65 20.51
N THR A 180 24.75 -34.04 20.48
CA THR A 180 24.24 -35.10 21.37
C THR A 180 24.89 -36.45 21.08
N TRP A 181 25.09 -36.79 19.80
CA TRP A 181 25.82 -38.00 19.42
C TRP A 181 27.24 -37.96 19.98
N ASP A 182 27.98 -36.88 19.74
CA ASP A 182 29.37 -36.74 20.20
C ASP A 182 29.51 -36.84 21.73
N LEU A 183 28.51 -36.39 22.49
CA LEU A 183 28.50 -36.50 23.95
C LEU A 183 28.17 -37.91 24.46
N VAL A 184 27.26 -38.63 23.80
CA VAL A 184 26.75 -39.94 24.27
C VAL A 184 27.54 -41.11 23.67
N GLY A 185 28.23 -40.90 22.55
CA GLY A 185 28.97 -41.94 21.84
C GLY A 185 30.17 -41.38 21.07
N HIS A 186 30.74 -42.21 20.21
CA HIS A 186 31.84 -41.79 19.34
C HIS A 186 31.29 -41.33 18.00
N LEU A 187 31.40 -40.03 17.70
CA LEU A 187 31.09 -39.46 16.39
C LEU A 187 32.38 -39.35 15.56
N PRO A 188 32.54 -40.12 14.47
CA PRO A 188 33.71 -39.98 13.61
C PRO A 188 33.75 -38.59 12.95
N LEU A 189 34.92 -37.94 12.96
CA LEU A 189 35.12 -36.61 12.37
C LEU A 189 34.60 -36.47 10.92
N PRO A 190 34.82 -37.43 9.99
CA PRO A 190 34.28 -37.29 8.64
C PRO A 190 32.75 -37.23 8.59
N LEU A 191 32.07 -37.96 9.47
CA LEU A 191 30.61 -37.96 9.55
C LEU A 191 30.08 -36.67 10.17
N ALA A 192 30.78 -36.13 11.17
CA ALA A 192 30.48 -34.82 11.75
C ALA A 192 30.54 -33.71 10.68
N VAL A 193 31.62 -33.68 9.91
CA VAL A 193 31.81 -32.72 8.81
C VAL A 193 30.75 -32.91 7.74
N ALA A 194 30.50 -34.15 7.30
CA ALA A 194 29.47 -34.44 6.30
C ALA A 194 28.06 -34.03 6.76
N GLY A 195 27.72 -34.22 8.03
CA GLY A 195 26.45 -33.78 8.60
C GLY A 195 26.32 -32.26 8.66
N HIS A 196 27.38 -31.58 9.10
CA HIS A 196 27.42 -30.12 9.16
C HIS A 196 27.30 -29.49 7.76
N GLU A 197 28.16 -29.88 6.83
CA GLU A 197 28.17 -29.36 5.46
C GLU A 197 26.95 -29.83 4.65
N GLY A 198 26.44 -31.03 4.91
CA GLY A 198 25.18 -31.48 4.33
C GLY A 198 24.01 -30.58 4.73
N SER A 199 23.98 -30.15 6.00
CA SER A 199 22.95 -29.24 6.50
C SER A 199 23.03 -27.85 5.87
N THR A 200 24.24 -27.33 5.62
CA THR A 200 24.44 -26.02 4.99
C THR A 200 23.95 -26.03 3.54
N VAL A 201 24.23 -27.10 2.79
CA VAL A 201 23.71 -27.30 1.43
C VAL A 201 22.18 -27.38 1.43
N LEU A 202 21.58 -28.13 2.36
CA LEU A 202 20.13 -28.28 2.44
C LEU A 202 19.44 -26.93 2.71
N VAL A 203 19.98 -26.17 3.66
CA VAL A 203 19.53 -24.81 4.00
C VAL A 203 19.67 -23.86 2.80
N ALA A 204 20.78 -23.93 2.07
CA ALA A 204 20.99 -23.13 0.87
C ALA A 204 19.95 -23.47 -0.22
N LEU A 205 19.74 -24.75 -0.51
CA LEU A 205 18.74 -25.21 -1.47
C LEU A 205 17.32 -24.78 -1.08
N ASN A 206 16.98 -24.81 0.21
CA ASN A 206 15.69 -24.30 0.67
C ASN A 206 15.55 -22.79 0.47
N GLY A 207 16.64 -22.02 0.68
CA GLY A 207 16.70 -20.59 0.41
C GLY A 207 16.45 -20.23 -1.05
N LEU A 208 17.01 -21.00 -1.99
CA LEU A 208 16.83 -20.78 -3.44
C LEU A 208 15.36 -20.87 -3.89
N ARG A 209 14.47 -21.48 -3.10
CA ARG A 209 13.03 -21.53 -3.41
C ARG A 209 12.39 -20.15 -3.50
N LEU A 210 12.94 -19.14 -2.82
CA LEU A 210 12.44 -17.76 -2.89
C LEU A 210 12.83 -17.03 -4.18
N LEU A 211 13.89 -17.49 -4.86
CA LEU A 211 14.37 -16.91 -6.11
C LEU A 211 13.58 -17.39 -7.34
N ARG A 212 12.70 -18.39 -7.16
CA ARG A 212 11.86 -18.85 -8.27
C ARG A 212 10.85 -17.76 -8.64
N GLU A 213 10.73 -17.50 -9.93
CA GLU A 213 9.78 -16.55 -10.51
C GLU A 213 8.32 -16.83 -10.08
N SER A 214 8.00 -18.09 -9.78
CA SER A 214 6.73 -18.50 -9.21
C SER A 214 6.45 -17.84 -7.85
N ALA A 215 7.47 -17.64 -7.01
CA ALA A 215 7.27 -16.99 -5.71
C ALA A 215 6.82 -15.53 -5.83
N TRP A 216 7.20 -14.86 -6.92
CA TRP A 216 6.74 -13.52 -7.27
C TRP A 216 5.35 -13.52 -7.89
N ARG A 217 5.03 -14.50 -8.75
CA ARG A 217 3.71 -14.65 -9.35
C ARG A 217 2.64 -15.01 -8.32
N ASP A 218 2.94 -15.93 -7.41
CA ASP A 218 2.03 -16.34 -6.33
C ASP A 218 1.73 -15.20 -5.33
N ALA A 219 2.63 -14.22 -5.24
CA ALA A 219 2.50 -13.09 -4.32
C ALA A 219 1.74 -11.91 -4.92
N ARG A 220 1.48 -11.90 -6.24
CA ARG A 220 0.68 -10.87 -6.88
C ARG A 220 -0.80 -11.14 -6.62
N PRO A 221 -1.55 -10.19 -6.04
CA PRO A 221 -2.99 -10.31 -5.97
C PRO A 221 -3.59 -10.31 -7.39
N GLU A 222 -4.69 -11.04 -7.57
CA GLU A 222 -5.43 -11.03 -8.84
C GLU A 222 -5.93 -9.61 -9.08
N THR A 223 -5.36 -8.94 -10.08
CA THR A 223 -5.89 -7.67 -10.57
C THR A 223 -7.30 -7.93 -11.08
N VAL A 224 -8.32 -7.38 -10.40
CA VAL A 224 -9.67 -7.30 -10.94
C VAL A 224 -9.56 -6.58 -12.28
N PRO A 225 -9.97 -7.19 -13.41
CA PRO A 225 -9.89 -6.54 -14.71
C PRO A 225 -10.73 -5.27 -14.66
N ALA A 226 -10.17 -4.16 -15.14
CA ALA A 226 -10.90 -2.92 -15.29
C ALA A 226 -12.21 -3.19 -16.06
N PRO A 227 -13.36 -2.64 -15.64
CA PRO A 227 -14.59 -2.79 -16.39
C PRO A 227 -14.33 -2.33 -17.82
N ALA A 228 -14.64 -3.21 -18.78
CA ALA A 228 -14.45 -2.93 -20.19
C ALA A 228 -15.08 -1.57 -20.50
N THR A 229 -14.25 -0.60 -20.87
CA THR A 229 -14.71 0.70 -21.36
C THR A 229 -15.63 0.41 -22.54
N THR A 230 -16.93 0.45 -22.33
CA THR A 230 -17.91 0.52 -23.41
C THR A 230 -17.53 1.74 -24.23
N ALA A 231 -16.99 1.49 -25.43
CA ALA A 231 -16.71 2.52 -26.40
C ALA A 231 -17.98 3.38 -26.58
N PRO A 232 -17.86 4.71 -26.76
CA PRO A 232 -19.01 5.54 -27.04
C PRO A 232 -19.71 5.00 -28.28
N GLY A 233 -20.99 4.65 -28.13
CA GLY A 233 -21.82 4.19 -29.22
C GLY A 233 -21.70 5.13 -30.40
N THR A 234 -21.40 4.56 -31.57
CA THR A 234 -21.50 5.22 -32.85
C THR A 234 -22.92 5.79 -32.97
N ALA A 235 -23.04 7.10 -32.86
CA ALA A 235 -24.27 7.82 -33.15
C ALA A 235 -24.66 7.50 -34.60
N SER A 236 -25.70 6.68 -34.76
CA SER A 236 -26.37 6.48 -36.04
C SER A 236 -26.92 7.83 -36.49
N LYS A 237 -26.33 8.33 -37.56
CA LYS A 237 -26.70 9.56 -38.25
C LYS A 237 -28.06 9.37 -38.91
N THR A 238 -29.15 9.68 -38.19
CA THR A 238 -30.47 9.89 -38.81
C THR A 238 -30.35 11.10 -39.73
N ALA A 239 -30.34 10.84 -41.03
CA ALA A 239 -30.44 11.84 -42.07
C ALA A 239 -31.85 12.43 -42.04
N ASP A 240 -31.95 13.67 -41.57
CA ASP A 240 -33.13 14.50 -41.73
C ASP A 240 -33.22 14.91 -43.21
N ARG A 241 -34.28 14.48 -43.89
CA ARG A 241 -34.60 14.88 -45.26
C ARG A 241 -35.51 16.10 -45.19
N GLU A 242 -34.95 17.24 -45.57
CA GLU A 242 -35.67 18.47 -45.87
C GLU A 242 -36.68 18.24 -47.02
N PRO A 243 -37.94 18.69 -46.92
CA PRO A 243 -38.90 18.60 -48.00
C PRO A 243 -38.72 19.76 -48.99
N ALA A 244 -38.43 19.41 -50.24
CA ALA A 244 -38.46 20.34 -51.36
C ALA A 244 -39.89 20.77 -51.68
N ARG A 245 -40.04 22.09 -51.85
CA ARG A 245 -41.15 22.85 -52.43
C ARG A 245 -41.91 22.11 -53.55
N ARG A 246 -43.24 22.10 -53.47
CA ARG A 246 -44.18 22.53 -54.51
C ARG A 246 -45.56 22.78 -53.89
#